data_AF-A0A918TBY8-F1
#
_entry.id   AF-A0A918TBY8-F1
#
_cell.length_a   1.000
_cell.length_b   1.000
_cell.length_c   1.000
_cell.angle_alpha   90.00
_cell.angle_beta   90.00
_cell.angle_gamma   90.00
#
_symmetry.space_group_name_H-M   'P 1'
#
loop_
_entity.id
_entity.type
_entity.pdbx_description
1 polymer ?
#
loop_
_entity_poly.entity_id
_entity_poly.type
_entity_poly.pdbx_seq_one_letter_code
_entity_poly.pdbx_strand_id
1 'polypeptide(L)'
;MRDRVLAAFELAKNGRGRRAYVKYLEERASNHRGTLSPEAMSALRRGWYLGDESFRDRLLAIADTQGLKTRKRTSLTPEILRSHGITEAKKIIQKSFEELELTLDDKQESLRKGDYRKVAIATLLKSKTEVTNQWITQQLKMGHENSVNRLIRKGKDDSETKKLVRRLNKMFKRVD
;
A
#
# COMPACT_ATOMS: atom_id res chain seq x y z
N MET A 1 -17.11 11.05 -12.84
CA MET A 1 -17.24 11.00 -11.37
C MET A 1 -18.69 11.14 -10.92
N ARG A 2 -19.46 12.10 -11.46
CA ARG A 2 -20.88 12.35 -11.09
C ARG A 2 -21.84 11.16 -11.32
N ASP A 3 -21.70 10.41 -12.42
CA ASP A 3 -22.64 9.31 -12.72
C ASP A 3 -22.47 8.07 -11.84
N ARG A 4 -21.31 7.92 -11.19
CA ARG A 4 -21.05 6.82 -10.24
C ARG A 4 -21.85 6.99 -8.96
N VAL A 5 -21.94 8.22 -8.46
CA VAL A 5 -22.71 8.52 -7.24
C VAL A 5 -24.19 8.29 -7.51
N LEU A 6 -24.72 8.79 -8.63
CA LEU A 6 -26.11 8.54 -8.99
C LEU A 6 -26.41 7.04 -9.16
N ALA A 7 -25.50 6.28 -9.80
CA ALA A 7 -25.65 4.84 -9.94
C ALA A 7 -25.62 4.09 -8.60
N ALA A 8 -24.78 4.51 -7.64
CA ALA A 8 -24.69 3.86 -6.32
C ALA A 8 -25.96 4.03 -5.48
N PHE A 9 -26.75 5.07 -5.76
CA PHE A 9 -28.05 5.33 -5.15
C PHE A 9 -29.22 4.91 -6.06
N GLU A 10 -28.94 4.18 -7.15
CA GLU A 10 -29.92 3.73 -8.14
C GLU A 10 -30.75 4.89 -8.75
N LEU A 11 -30.15 6.08 -8.84
CA LEU A 11 -30.78 7.28 -9.37
C LEU A 11 -30.51 7.45 -10.87
N ALA A 12 -31.47 8.07 -11.56
CA ALA A 12 -31.34 8.39 -12.98
C ALA A 12 -30.13 9.30 -13.26
N LYS A 13 -29.34 8.98 -14.29
CA LYS A 13 -28.12 9.73 -14.69
C LYS A 13 -28.43 11.03 -15.44
N ASN A 14 -29.43 11.77 -14.99
CA ASN A 14 -29.90 13.01 -15.61
C ASN A 14 -30.22 14.08 -14.54
N GLY A 15 -30.76 15.22 -14.95
CA GLY A 15 -31.10 16.31 -14.03
C GLY A 15 -32.10 15.91 -12.94
N ARG A 16 -32.99 14.93 -13.19
CA ARG A 16 -33.96 14.43 -12.20
C ARG A 16 -33.27 13.67 -11.08
N GLY A 17 -32.34 12.76 -11.39
CA GLY A 17 -31.59 12.04 -10.35
C GLY A 17 -30.66 12.96 -9.55
N ARG A 18 -30.11 14.01 -10.16
CA ARG A 18 -29.34 15.03 -9.43
C ARG A 18 -30.20 15.75 -8.38
N ARG A 19 -31.41 16.18 -8.75
CA ARG A 19 -32.35 16.82 -7.81
C ARG A 19 -32.79 15.86 -6.69
N ALA A 20 -33.02 14.59 -7.02
CA ALA A 20 -33.33 13.57 -6.02
C ALA A 20 -32.18 13.36 -5.02
N TYR A 21 -30.93 13.33 -5.51
CA TYR A 21 -29.75 13.22 -4.65
C TYR A 21 -29.55 14.44 -3.74
N VAL A 22 -29.78 15.65 -4.26
CA VAL A 22 -29.73 16.89 -3.47
C VAL A 22 -30.78 16.86 -2.36
N LYS A 23 -32.03 16.51 -2.68
CA LYS A 23 -33.11 16.37 -1.69
C LYS A 23 -32.77 15.36 -0.60
N TYR A 24 -32.20 14.21 -0.97
CA TYR A 24 -31.72 13.22 -0.01
C TYR A 24 -30.63 13.79 0.93
N LEU A 25 -29.68 14.58 0.41
CA LEU A 25 -28.64 15.23 1.23
C LEU A 25 -29.23 16.29 2.17
N GLU A 26 -30.20 17.08 1.69
CA GLU A 26 -30.91 18.07 2.49
C GLU A 26 -31.69 17.41 3.63
N GLU A 27 -32.48 16.36 3.34
CA GLU A 27 -33.19 15.58 4.35
C GLU A 27 -32.24 14.92 5.36
N ARG A 28 -31.09 14.42 4.90
CA ARG A 28 -30.05 13.85 5.75
C ARG A 28 -29.38 14.92 6.63
N ALA A 29 -29.22 16.13 6.13
CA ALA A 29 -28.66 17.24 6.89
C ALA A 29 -29.65 17.80 7.92
N SER A 30 -30.95 17.87 7.56
CA SER A 30 -32.04 18.31 8.45
C SER A 30 -32.28 17.34 9.60
N ASN A 31 -32.08 16.04 9.38
CA ASN A 31 -32.08 15.05 10.44
C ASN A 31 -30.71 15.08 11.17
N HIS A 32 -30.62 15.76 12.30
CA HIS A 32 -29.42 15.92 13.17
C HIS A 32 -28.75 14.60 13.66
N ARG A 33 -29.06 13.44 13.09
CA ARG A 33 -28.38 12.15 13.33
C ARG A 33 -26.93 12.11 12.84
N GLY A 34 -26.48 13.13 12.09
CA GLY A 34 -25.10 13.27 11.61
C GLY A 34 -24.21 14.16 12.47
N THR A 35 -24.70 14.66 13.60
CA THR A 35 -23.90 15.50 14.50
C THR A 35 -22.89 14.63 15.24
N LEU A 36 -21.71 14.48 14.65
CA LEU A 36 -20.58 13.87 15.32
C LEU A 36 -20.14 14.79 16.46
N SER A 37 -19.72 14.20 17.58
CA SER A 37 -19.13 14.99 18.67
C SER A 37 -17.95 15.81 18.12
N PRO A 38 -17.61 16.95 18.72
CA PRO A 38 -16.43 17.73 18.33
C PRO A 38 -15.16 16.88 18.26
N GLU A 39 -15.01 15.90 19.14
CA GLU A 39 -13.92 14.92 19.17
C GLU A 39 -13.98 13.96 17.98
N ALA A 40 -15.15 13.41 17.68
CA ALA A 40 -15.37 12.56 16.51
C ALA A 40 -15.14 13.32 15.19
N MET A 41 -15.54 14.59 15.12
CA MET A 41 -15.23 15.46 13.97
C MET A 41 -13.74 15.79 13.90
N SER A 42 -13.08 16.04 15.02
CA SER A 42 -11.64 16.28 15.09
C SER A 42 -10.86 15.03 14.65
N ALA A 43 -11.28 13.84 15.07
CA ALA A 43 -10.72 12.56 14.66
C ALA A 43 -10.90 12.33 13.14
N LEU A 44 -12.07 12.60 12.58
CA LEU A 44 -12.30 12.56 11.12
C LEU A 44 -11.52 13.62 10.34
N ARG A 45 -11.22 14.78 10.94
CA ARG A 45 -10.36 15.80 10.31
C ARG A 45 -8.88 15.40 10.33
N ARG A 46 -8.46 14.63 11.33
CA ARG A 46 -7.07 14.17 11.50
C ARG A 46 -6.79 12.81 10.83
N GLY A 47 -7.81 11.97 10.67
CA GLY A 47 -7.72 10.61 10.14
C GLY A 47 -8.83 10.28 9.14
N TRP A 48 -8.69 9.18 8.40
CA TRP A 48 -9.63 8.77 7.35
C TRP A 48 -10.74 7.82 7.84
N TYR A 49 -10.83 7.59 9.15
CA TYR A 49 -11.80 6.67 9.75
C TYR A 49 -12.24 7.17 11.14
N LEU A 50 -13.41 6.72 11.57
CA LEU A 50 -13.97 6.99 12.90
C LEU A 50 -14.25 5.64 13.58
N GLY A 51 -13.49 5.32 14.63
CA GLY A 51 -13.60 4.07 15.37
C GLY A 51 -12.31 3.78 16.15
N ASP A 52 -12.28 2.64 16.86
CA ASP A 52 -11.08 2.14 17.52
C ASP A 52 -10.05 1.57 16.52
N GLU A 53 -8.85 1.24 17.01
CA GLU A 53 -7.79 0.66 16.16
C GLU A 53 -8.22 -0.68 15.53
N SER A 54 -9.06 -1.47 16.20
CA SER A 54 -9.58 -2.72 15.66
C SER A 54 -10.49 -2.51 14.44
N PHE A 55 -11.21 -1.38 14.39
CA PHE A 55 -12.04 -1.00 13.26
C PHE A 55 -11.19 -0.59 12.06
N ARG A 56 -10.09 0.14 12.31
CA ARG A 56 -9.09 0.46 11.28
C ARG A 56 -8.50 -0.81 10.67
N ASP A 57 -8.09 -1.76 11.49
CA ASP A 57 -7.45 -2.99 11.04
C ASP A 57 -8.42 -3.85 10.22
N ARG A 58 -9.69 -3.91 10.61
CA ARG A 58 -10.75 -4.55 9.82
C ARG A 58 -10.97 -3.86 8.47
N LEU A 59 -11.00 -2.52 8.44
CA LEU A 59 -11.12 -1.75 7.18
C LEU A 59 -9.94 -1.99 6.24
N LEU A 60 -8.72 -2.06 6.77
CA LEU A 60 -7.52 -2.37 6.01
C LEU A 60 -7.56 -3.81 5.47
N ALA A 61 -7.98 -4.78 6.28
CA ALA A 61 -8.14 -6.17 5.85
C ALA A 61 -9.17 -6.33 4.72
N ILE A 62 -10.28 -5.58 4.76
CA ILE A 62 -11.26 -5.56 3.67
C ILE A 62 -10.65 -4.95 2.40
N ALA A 63 -9.84 -3.89 2.52
CA ALA A 63 -9.17 -3.28 1.38
C ALA A 63 -8.14 -4.21 0.72
N ASP A 64 -7.42 -5.00 1.53
CA ASP A 64 -6.45 -5.99 1.08
C ASP A 64 -7.13 -7.19 0.41
N THR A 65 -8.18 -7.75 1.04
CA THR A 65 -8.93 -8.91 0.51
C THR A 65 -9.68 -8.62 -0.78
N GLN A 66 -10.21 -7.40 -0.96
CA GLN A 66 -10.91 -7.04 -2.20
C GLN A 66 -9.97 -6.62 -3.33
N GLY A 67 -8.65 -6.70 -3.14
CA GLY A 67 -7.67 -6.39 -4.17
C GLY A 67 -7.90 -5.02 -4.79
N LEU A 68 -8.35 -4.04 -3.98
CA LEU A 68 -8.61 -2.67 -4.40
C LEU A 68 -7.28 -2.03 -4.81
N LYS A 69 -6.82 -2.35 -6.03
CA LYS A 69 -5.77 -1.67 -6.78
C LYS A 69 -6.29 -0.27 -7.04
N THR A 70 -6.16 0.59 -6.04
CA THR A 70 -6.79 1.89 -6.04
C THR A 70 -6.01 2.76 -7.03
N ARG A 71 -6.51 2.85 -8.26
CA ARG A 71 -6.14 3.90 -9.21
C ARG A 71 -6.51 5.23 -8.55
N LYS A 72 -5.48 5.94 -8.05
CA LYS A 72 -5.50 7.25 -7.36
C LYS A 72 -5.93 7.20 -5.87
N ARG A 73 -4.94 7.01 -4.97
CA ARG A 73 -5.05 7.10 -3.49
C ARG A 73 -4.65 8.49 -2.95
N THR A 74 -5.28 9.56 -3.44
CA THR A 74 -4.92 10.93 -3.03
C THR A 74 -5.42 11.30 -1.62
N SER A 75 -6.15 10.41 -0.93
CA SER A 75 -6.83 10.71 0.34
C SER A 75 -6.36 9.92 1.57
N LEU A 76 -5.27 9.14 1.50
CA LEU A 76 -4.67 8.52 2.69
C LEU A 76 -3.54 9.40 3.24
N THR A 77 -3.48 9.54 4.57
CA THR A 77 -2.39 10.28 5.21
C THR A 77 -1.06 9.55 4.98
N PRO A 78 0.06 10.28 4.77
CA PRO A 78 1.36 9.69 4.49
C PRO A 78 1.86 8.72 5.57
N GLU A 79 1.42 8.86 6.81
CA GLU A 79 1.78 7.96 7.92
C GLU A 79 1.14 6.58 7.82
N ILE A 80 -0.07 6.51 7.26
CA ILE A 80 -0.81 5.25 7.14
C ILE A 80 -0.33 4.45 5.93
N LEU A 81 -0.04 5.14 4.82
CA LEU A 81 0.66 4.53 3.68
C LEU A 81 2.05 4.01 4.08
N ARG A 82 2.78 4.77 4.90
CA ARG A 82 4.09 4.35 5.43
C ARG A 82 3.96 3.12 6.33
N SER A 83 3.03 3.10 7.28
CA SER A 83 2.90 1.95 8.21
C SER A 83 2.42 0.66 7.52
N HIS A 84 1.42 0.73 6.65
CA HIS A 84 0.95 -0.46 5.90
C HIS A 84 2.01 -0.95 4.90
N GLY A 85 2.64 -0.03 4.17
CA GLY A 85 3.73 -0.34 3.24
C GLY A 85 4.94 -0.98 3.92
N ILE A 86 5.25 -0.60 5.17
CA ILE A 86 6.32 -1.20 5.96
C ILE A 86 5.97 -2.63 6.39
N THR A 87 4.73 -2.90 6.82
CA THR A 87 4.32 -4.25 7.25
C THR A 87 4.41 -5.25 6.10
N GLU A 88 3.87 -4.90 4.93
CA GLU A 88 3.97 -5.73 3.74
C GLU A 88 5.43 -5.87 3.26
N ALA A 89 6.21 -4.80 3.34
CA ALA A 89 7.63 -4.85 2.99
C ALA A 89 8.42 -5.81 3.91
N LYS A 90 8.15 -5.81 5.22
CA LYS A 90 8.77 -6.75 6.17
C LYS A 90 8.42 -8.20 5.83
N LYS A 91 7.14 -8.50 5.54
CA LYS A 91 6.71 -9.84 5.10
C LYS A 91 7.43 -10.27 3.82
N ILE A 92 7.56 -9.37 2.86
CA ILE A 92 8.27 -9.63 1.60
C ILE A 92 9.74 -9.97 1.86
N ILE A 93 10.41 -9.19 2.70
CA ILE A 93 11.80 -9.44 3.08
C ILE A 93 11.90 -10.82 3.72
N GLN A 94 11.18 -11.06 4.81
CA GLN A 94 11.27 -12.32 5.56
C GLN A 94 11.11 -13.55 4.65
N LYS A 95 10.01 -13.63 3.91
CA LYS A 95 9.74 -14.78 3.01
C LYS A 95 10.76 -14.90 1.88
N SER A 96 11.29 -13.78 1.38
CA SER A 96 12.34 -13.82 0.35
C SER A 96 13.67 -14.32 0.91
N PHE A 97 14.00 -14.00 2.16
CA PHE A 97 15.20 -14.48 2.83
C PHE A 97 15.11 -15.99 3.12
N GLU A 98 13.96 -16.45 3.62
CA GLU A 98 13.66 -17.88 3.83
C GLU A 98 13.81 -18.67 2.52
N GLU A 99 13.17 -18.21 1.44
CA GLU A 99 13.23 -18.82 0.10
C GLU A 99 14.65 -18.84 -0.51
N LEU A 100 15.52 -17.93 -0.06
CA LEU A 100 16.90 -17.82 -0.54
C LEU A 100 17.92 -18.46 0.41
N GLU A 101 17.45 -19.11 1.49
CA GLU A 101 18.28 -19.68 2.56
C GLU A 101 19.30 -18.67 3.14
N LEU A 102 18.90 -17.39 3.11
CA LEU A 102 19.63 -16.28 3.67
C LEU A 102 19.12 -16.02 5.09
N THR A 103 20.02 -15.96 6.06
CA THR A 103 19.72 -15.41 7.38
C THR A 103 19.77 -13.89 7.33
N LEU A 104 18.84 -13.24 8.04
CA LEU A 104 18.67 -11.78 8.06
C LEU A 104 19.89 -11.02 8.61
N ASP A 105 20.68 -11.66 9.48
CA ASP A 105 21.79 -11.01 10.16
C ASP A 105 23.15 -11.24 9.45
N ASP A 106 23.84 -12.36 9.70
CA ASP A 106 25.25 -12.50 9.33
C ASP A 106 25.50 -12.73 7.82
N LYS A 107 24.60 -13.48 7.18
CA LYS A 107 24.70 -13.71 5.72
C LYS A 107 24.43 -12.42 4.96
N GLN A 108 23.53 -11.56 5.45
CA GLN A 108 23.21 -10.32 4.74
C GLN A 108 24.38 -9.34 4.71
N GLU A 109 25.13 -9.19 5.80
CA GLU A 109 26.27 -8.27 5.85
C GLU A 109 27.47 -8.76 5.03
N SER A 110 27.66 -10.08 4.96
CA SER A 110 28.72 -10.68 4.12
C SER A 110 28.42 -10.57 2.61
N LEU A 111 27.17 -10.36 2.20
CA LEU A 111 26.84 -10.12 0.80
C LEU A 111 27.22 -8.71 0.34
N ARG A 112 27.84 -8.65 -0.85
CA ARG A 112 28.14 -7.39 -1.54
C ARG A 112 26.89 -6.50 -1.63
N LYS A 113 27.08 -5.18 -1.53
CA LYS A 113 25.99 -4.18 -1.58
C LYS A 113 25.09 -4.31 -2.82
N GLY A 114 25.67 -4.74 -3.94
CA GLY A 114 24.97 -4.98 -5.21
C GLY A 114 24.77 -6.46 -5.54
N ASP A 115 24.78 -7.36 -4.55
CA ASP A 115 24.47 -8.78 -4.77
C ASP A 115 23.09 -8.93 -5.42
N TYR A 116 23.02 -9.79 -6.44
CA TYR A 116 21.83 -9.99 -7.27
C TYR A 116 20.59 -10.38 -6.45
N ARG A 117 20.77 -11.06 -5.31
CA ARG A 117 19.68 -11.42 -4.38
C ARG A 117 19.08 -10.19 -3.71
N LYS A 118 19.92 -9.30 -3.18
CA LYS A 118 19.50 -8.02 -2.59
C LYS A 118 18.81 -7.15 -3.64
N VAL A 119 19.36 -7.10 -4.86
CA VAL A 119 18.78 -6.33 -5.96
C VAL A 119 17.42 -6.88 -6.38
N ALA A 120 17.25 -8.21 -6.39
CA ALA A 120 15.95 -8.84 -6.67
C ALA A 120 14.89 -8.51 -5.61
N ILE A 121 15.24 -8.60 -4.33
CA ILE A 121 14.34 -8.23 -3.21
C ILE A 121 13.99 -6.74 -3.28
N ALA A 122 14.97 -5.86 -3.48
CA ALA A 122 14.74 -4.42 -3.62
C ALA A 122 13.81 -4.10 -4.81
N THR A 123 13.99 -4.80 -5.94
CA THR A 123 13.11 -4.66 -7.11
C THR A 123 11.67 -5.06 -6.78
N LEU A 124 11.49 -6.14 -6.03
CA LEU A 124 10.17 -6.60 -5.60
C LEU A 124 9.51 -5.60 -4.66
N LEU A 125 10.23 -5.11 -3.66
CA LEU A 125 9.76 -4.08 -2.72
C LEU A 125 9.26 -2.83 -3.46
N LYS A 126 10.05 -2.29 -4.39
CA LYS A 126 9.63 -1.12 -5.20
C LYS A 126 8.39 -1.36 -6.05
N SER A 127 8.10 -2.61 -6.41
CA SER A 127 6.95 -2.96 -7.25
C SER A 127 5.67 -3.24 -6.45
N LYS A 128 5.81 -3.68 -5.19
CA LYS A 128 4.69 -4.12 -4.35
C LYS A 128 4.39 -3.20 -3.17
N THR A 129 5.30 -2.31 -2.77
CA THR A 129 5.14 -1.43 -1.60
C THR A 129 5.60 0.00 -1.90
N GLU A 130 5.29 0.93 -0.98
CA GLU A 130 5.63 2.36 -1.09
C GLU A 130 6.83 2.76 -0.20
N VAL A 131 7.63 1.80 0.24
CA VAL A 131 8.80 2.08 1.11
C VAL A 131 9.86 2.94 0.41
N THR A 132 10.53 3.79 1.19
CA THR A 132 11.55 4.70 0.68
C THR A 132 12.84 3.95 0.32
N ASN A 133 13.66 4.55 -0.52
CA ASN A 133 14.98 3.99 -0.84
C ASN A 133 15.88 3.93 0.40
N GLN A 134 15.78 4.93 1.30
CA GLN A 134 16.45 4.92 2.60
C GLN A 134 16.05 3.71 3.45
N TRP A 135 14.76 3.35 3.47
CA TRP A 135 14.30 2.18 4.20
C TRP A 135 14.87 0.90 3.58
N ILE A 136 14.84 0.77 2.25
CA ILE A 136 15.40 -0.39 1.54
C ILE A 136 16.89 -0.55 1.83
N THR A 137 17.67 0.54 1.85
CA THR A 137 19.11 0.44 2.13
C THR A 137 19.41 0.03 3.56
N GLN A 138 18.62 0.50 4.53
CA GLN A 138 18.74 0.09 5.92
C GLN A 138 18.44 -1.41 6.07
N GLN A 139 17.34 -1.87 5.45
CA GLN A 139 16.91 -3.26 5.59
C GLN A 139 17.78 -4.25 4.83
N LEU A 140 18.32 -3.90 3.65
CA LEU A 140 19.12 -4.80 2.81
C LEU A 140 20.63 -4.51 2.84
N LYS A 141 21.07 -3.52 3.62
CA LYS A 141 22.47 -3.08 3.75
C LYS A 141 23.10 -2.75 2.38
N MET A 142 22.37 -2.02 1.54
CA MET A 142 22.78 -1.67 0.15
C MET A 142 23.61 -0.38 0.06
N GLY A 143 24.05 0.18 1.19
CA GLY A 143 24.82 1.43 1.25
C GLY A 143 23.91 2.67 1.22
N HIS A 144 24.25 3.65 0.38
CA HIS A 144 23.53 4.93 0.31
C HIS A 144 22.24 4.81 -0.52
N GLU A 145 21.19 5.55 -0.16
CA GLU A 145 19.87 5.52 -0.82
C GLU A 145 19.93 5.78 -2.33
N ASN A 146 20.81 6.69 -2.76
CA ASN A 146 21.09 6.98 -4.18
C ASN A 146 21.61 5.77 -4.97
N SER A 147 22.16 4.75 -4.28
CA SER A 147 22.64 3.53 -4.93
C SER A 147 21.53 2.57 -5.32
N VAL A 148 20.37 2.60 -4.64
CA VAL A 148 19.30 1.60 -4.84
C VAL A 148 18.78 1.62 -6.28
N ASN A 149 18.40 2.80 -6.78
CA ASN A 149 17.86 2.93 -8.14
C ASN A 149 18.91 2.51 -9.18
N ARG A 150 20.18 2.87 -8.97
CA ARG A 150 21.29 2.49 -9.86
C ARG A 150 21.50 0.98 -9.88
N LEU A 151 21.50 0.34 -8.72
CA LEU A 151 21.67 -1.12 -8.57
C LEU A 151 20.48 -1.88 -9.17
N ILE A 152 19.25 -1.44 -8.91
CA ILE A 152 18.04 -2.00 -9.54
C ILE A 152 18.12 -1.87 -11.06
N ARG A 153 18.48 -0.68 -11.58
CA ARG A 153 18.62 -0.47 -13.03
C ARG A 153 19.65 -1.43 -13.63
N LYS A 154 20.82 -1.57 -13.00
CA LYS A 154 21.85 -2.51 -13.46
C LYS A 154 21.38 -3.98 -13.38
N GLY A 155 20.67 -4.34 -12.31
CA GLY A 155 20.10 -5.68 -12.15
C GLY A 155 19.00 -6.03 -13.16
N LYS A 156 18.37 -5.03 -13.78
CA LYS A 156 17.44 -5.27 -14.90
C LYS A 156 18.11 -5.79 -16.15
N ASP A 157 19.44 -5.71 -16.26
CA ASP A 157 20.17 -6.29 -17.39
C ASP A 157 20.75 -7.66 -17.02
N ASP A 158 21.04 -7.88 -15.74
CA ASP A 158 21.58 -9.13 -15.19
C ASP A 158 20.58 -10.31 -15.27
N SER A 159 21.03 -11.44 -15.80
CA SER A 159 20.18 -12.60 -16.06
C SER A 159 19.75 -13.35 -14.79
N GLU A 160 20.62 -13.43 -13.80
CA GLU A 160 20.35 -14.09 -12.52
C GLU A 160 19.36 -13.28 -11.68
N THR A 161 19.54 -11.96 -11.62
CA THR A 161 18.57 -11.04 -11.02
C THR A 161 17.19 -11.19 -11.66
N LYS A 162 17.10 -11.22 -13.00
CA LYS A 162 15.81 -11.40 -13.71
C LYS A 162 15.12 -12.72 -13.34
N LYS A 163 15.84 -13.83 -13.37
CA LYS A 163 15.31 -15.15 -13.02
C LYS A 163 14.78 -15.15 -11.59
N LEU A 164 15.55 -14.58 -10.66
CA LEU A 164 15.18 -14.54 -9.25
C LEU A 164 13.97 -13.62 -9.00
N VAL A 165 13.92 -12.44 -9.61
CA VAL A 165 12.74 -11.55 -9.53
C VAL A 165 11.49 -12.27 -10.03
N ARG A 166 11.57 -13.04 -11.12
CA ARG A 166 10.44 -13.83 -11.63
C ARG A 166 10.04 -14.94 -10.66
N ARG A 167 11.00 -15.63 -10.04
CA ARG A 167 10.76 -16.69 -9.04
C ARG A 167 10.04 -16.14 -7.82
N LEU A 168 10.58 -15.08 -7.22
CA LEU A 168 9.97 -14.41 -6.06
C LEU A 168 8.59 -13.85 -6.40
N ASN A 169 8.41 -13.21 -7.57
CA ASN A 169 7.08 -12.75 -7.99
C ASN A 169 6.06 -13.86 -8.13
N LYS A 170 6.45 -15.07 -8.57
CA LYS A 170 5.54 -16.22 -8.63
C LYS A 170 5.16 -16.70 -7.22
N MET A 171 6.11 -16.71 -6.29
CA MET A 171 5.86 -17.06 -4.88
C MET A 171 4.82 -16.12 -4.26
N PHE A 172 5.00 -14.80 -4.37
CA PHE A 172 4.05 -13.78 -3.88
C PHE A 172 2.84 -13.55 -4.79
N LYS A 173 2.55 -14.45 -5.74
CA LYS A 173 1.29 -14.49 -6.49
C LYS A 173 0.44 -15.72 -6.15
N ARG A 174 1.03 -16.73 -5.50
CA ARG A 174 0.36 -17.96 -5.07
C ARG A 174 -0.18 -17.86 -3.63
N VAL A 175 0.22 -16.82 -2.92
CA VAL A 175 -0.10 -16.60 -1.50
C VAL A 175 -1.18 -15.52 -1.31
N ASP A 176 -1.51 -14.78 -2.37
CA ASP A 176 -2.63 -13.85 -2.47
C ASP A 176 -3.76 -14.51 -3.27
#